data_AF-A0A3D3VQM1-F1
#
_entry.id   AF-A0A3D3VQM1-F1
#
_cell.length_a   1.000
_cell.length_b   1.000
_cell.length_c   1.000
_cell.angle_alpha   90.00
_cell.angle_beta   90.00
_cell.angle_gamma   90.00
#
_symmetry.space_group_name_H-M   'P 1'
#
loop_
_entity.id
_entity.type
_entity.pdbx_description
1 polymer ?
#
loop_
_entity_poly.entity_id
_entity_poly.type
_entity_poly.pdbx_seq_one_letter_code
_entity_poly.pdbx_strand_id
1 'polypeptide(L)'
;AVAERCNLEFELGGNKFPAFPVPGGMTREAYFRKLCGEGLRRRYGERAGSDRELQERLEFEMGVIEKTGFVSYFLIVWDFIDHAKKRGIPVG
;
A
#
# COMPACT_ATOMS: atom_id res chain seq x y z
N ALA A 1 5.97 31.87 -34.98
CA ALA A 1 6.48 30.91 -35.98
C ALA A 1 7.04 29.62 -35.36
N VAL A 2 8.23 29.58 -34.73
CA VAL A 2 8.78 28.31 -34.17
C VAL A 2 8.09 27.89 -32.88
N ALA A 3 7.85 28.82 -31.94
CA ALA A 3 7.20 28.53 -30.66
C ALA A 3 5.78 27.95 -30.83
N GLU A 4 5.01 28.45 -31.80
CA GLU A 4 3.64 27.98 -32.09
C GLU A 4 3.59 26.59 -32.73
N ARG A 5 4.73 26.06 -33.18
CA ARG A 5 4.86 24.70 -33.74
C ARG A 5 5.30 23.68 -32.69
N CYS A 6 5.64 24.13 -31.49
CA CYS A 6 6.03 23.27 -30.38
C CYS A 6 4.81 22.98 -29.50
N ASN A 7 4.15 21.83 -29.72
CA ASN A 7 3.13 21.33 -28.80
C ASN A 7 3.67 20.10 -28.07
N LEU A 8 4.16 20.30 -26.84
CA LEU A 8 4.62 19.23 -25.95
C LEU A 8 3.63 19.14 -24.79
N GLU A 9 2.92 18.03 -24.70
CA GLU A 9 2.05 17.74 -23.57
C GLU A 9 2.80 16.86 -22.56
N PHE A 10 2.91 17.35 -21.34
CA PHE A 10 3.33 16.52 -20.22
C PHE A 10 2.10 15.87 -19.61
N GLU A 11 2.15 14.55 -19.44
CA GLU A 11 1.25 13.87 -18.50
C GLU A 11 1.63 14.31 -17.08
N LEU A 12 0.94 15.33 -16.59
CA LEU A 12 1.07 15.81 -15.22
C LEU A 12 0.02 15.11 -14.36
N GLY A 13 0.48 14.35 -13.37
CA GLY A 13 -0.37 13.53 -12.52
C GLY A 13 -0.48 12.07 -12.99
N GLY A 14 -1.10 11.24 -12.16
CA GLY A 14 -1.16 9.79 -12.36
C GLY A 14 -0.05 9.05 -11.63
N ASN A 15 -0.44 7.99 -10.91
CA ASN A 15 0.47 7.15 -10.15
C ASN A 15 1.22 6.20 -11.09
N LYS A 16 2.51 6.46 -11.34
CA LYS A 16 3.40 5.56 -12.10
C LYS A 16 4.20 4.65 -11.16
N PHE A 17 3.51 3.99 -10.22
CA PHE A 17 4.19 3.10 -9.28
C PHE A 17 4.65 1.81 -9.94
N PRO A 18 5.85 1.31 -9.62
CA PRO A 18 6.28 0.00 -10.09
C PRO A 18 5.36 -1.09 -9.51
N ALA A 19 5.22 -2.19 -10.25
CA ALA A 19 4.52 -3.35 -9.74
C ALA A 19 5.32 -3.95 -8.57
N PHE A 20 4.68 -4.08 -7.40
CA PHE A 20 5.30 -4.73 -6.26
C PHE A 20 5.33 -6.26 -6.47
N PRO A 21 6.50 -6.91 -6.38
CA PRO A 21 6.61 -8.35 -6.53
C PRO A 21 5.98 -9.05 -5.31
N VAL A 22 5.06 -9.99 -5.55
CA VAL A 22 4.38 -10.72 -4.47
C VAL A 22 4.74 -12.21 -4.47
N PRO A 23 4.90 -12.83 -3.29
CA PRO A 23 5.21 -14.24 -3.19
C PRO A 23 4.08 -15.14 -3.71
N GLY A 24 4.43 -16.29 -4.28
CA GLY A 24 3.48 -17.39 -4.51
C GLY A 24 2.37 -17.11 -5.52
N GLY A 25 2.56 -16.17 -6.46
CA GLY A 25 1.58 -15.88 -7.51
C GLY A 25 0.29 -15.21 -7.02
N MET A 26 0.30 -14.68 -5.79
CA MET A 26 -0.83 -13.90 -5.26
C MET A 26 -1.06 -12.63 -6.08
N THR A 27 -2.23 -12.01 -5.92
CA THR A 27 -2.41 -10.62 -6.36
C THR A 27 -1.84 -9.65 -5.32
N ARG A 28 -1.52 -8.43 -5.72
CA ARG A 28 -1.02 -7.38 -4.80
C ARG A 28 -2.05 -7.06 -3.72
N GLU A 29 -3.32 -7.06 -4.10
CA GLU A 29 -4.48 -6.79 -3.26
C GLU A 29 -4.63 -7.91 -2.20
N ALA A 30 -4.51 -9.18 -2.60
CA ALA A 30 -4.56 -10.31 -1.68
C ALA A 30 -3.39 -10.27 -0.68
N TYR A 31 -2.17 -9.97 -1.16
CA TYR A 31 -1.01 -9.84 -0.30
C TYR A 31 -1.14 -8.65 0.67
N PHE A 32 -1.63 -7.52 0.19
CA PHE A 32 -1.91 -6.33 1.01
C PHE A 32 -2.93 -6.62 2.12
N ARG A 33 -4.08 -7.23 1.79
CA ARG A 33 -5.08 -7.64 2.79
C ARG A 33 -4.50 -8.59 3.85
N LYS A 34 -3.69 -9.55 3.42
CA LYS A 34 -3.00 -10.49 4.34
C LYS A 34 -2.13 -9.74 5.34
N LEU A 35 -1.26 -8.84 4.86
CA LEU A 35 -0.35 -8.05 5.71
C LEU A 35 -1.11 -7.14 6.67
N CYS A 36 -2.18 -6.49 6.20
CA CYS A 36 -3.06 -5.67 7.02
C CYS A 36 -3.71 -6.47 8.16
N GLY A 37 -4.26 -7.66 7.86
CA GLY A 37 -4.83 -8.55 8.86
C GLY A 37 -3.81 -9.06 9.88
N GLU A 38 -2.60 -9.42 9.43
CA GLU A 38 -1.48 -9.78 10.31
C GLU A 38 -1.02 -8.60 11.17
N GLY A 39 -0.98 -7.40 10.60
CA GLY A 39 -0.65 -6.16 11.30
C GLY A 39 -1.67 -5.81 12.37
N LEU A 40 -2.97 -5.96 12.08
CA LEU A 40 -4.05 -5.72 13.04
C LEU A 40 -3.93 -6.66 14.24
N ARG A 41 -3.77 -7.98 14.00
CA ARG A 41 -3.58 -8.97 15.07
C ARG A 41 -2.34 -8.68 15.91
N ARG A 42 -1.24 -8.29 15.29
CA ARG A 42 0.01 -7.96 15.98
C ARG A 42 -0.11 -6.74 16.90
N ARG A 43 -0.92 -5.75 16.51
CA ARG A 43 -1.10 -4.50 17.26
C ARG A 43 -2.16 -4.60 18.36
N TYR A 44 -3.24 -5.35 18.12
CA TYR A 44 -4.43 -5.35 18.98
C TYR A 44 -4.72 -6.71 19.64
N GLY A 45 -3.99 -7.78 19.32
CA GLY A 45 -4.19 -9.10 19.91
C GLY A 45 -5.61 -9.63 19.68
N GLU A 46 -6.24 -10.17 20.72
CA GLU A 46 -7.62 -10.70 20.71
C GLU A 46 -8.67 -9.67 20.26
N ARG A 47 -8.41 -8.37 20.50
CA ARG A 47 -9.31 -7.30 20.03
C ARG A 47 -9.42 -7.25 18.52
N ALA A 48 -8.40 -7.69 17.78
CA ALA A 48 -8.48 -7.73 16.31
C ALA A 48 -9.61 -8.65 15.79
N GLY A 49 -9.99 -9.67 16.57
CA GLY A 49 -11.07 -10.61 16.24
C GLY A 49 -12.43 -10.25 16.86
N SER A 50 -12.42 -9.58 18.01
CA SER A 50 -13.61 -9.34 18.84
C SER A 50 -14.16 -7.91 18.77
N ASP A 51 -13.32 -6.94 18.39
CA ASP A 51 -13.68 -5.53 18.29
C ASP A 51 -14.15 -5.22 16.86
N ARG A 52 -15.47 -5.09 16.71
CA ARG A 52 -16.12 -4.86 15.42
C ARG A 52 -15.73 -3.53 14.79
N GLU A 53 -15.50 -2.50 15.60
CA GLU A 53 -15.11 -1.17 15.09
C GLU A 53 -13.73 -1.22 14.41
N LEU A 54 -12.77 -1.96 14.98
CA LEU A 54 -11.46 -2.15 14.38
C LEU A 54 -11.53 -2.88 13.03
N GLN A 55 -12.38 -3.90 12.93
CA GLN A 55 -12.55 -4.68 11.70
C GLN A 55 -13.21 -3.86 10.59
N GLU A 56 -14.31 -3.16 10.92
CA GLU A 56 -15.02 -2.30 9.97
C GLU A 56 -14.12 -1.17 9.48
N ARG A 57 -13.32 -0.59 10.38
CA ARG A 57 -12.36 0.45 10.02
C ARG A 57 -11.30 -0.06 9.06
N LEU A 58 -10.72 -1.23 9.34
CA LEU A 58 -9.69 -1.82 8.47
C LEU A 58 -10.26 -2.12 7.08
N GLU A 59 -11.44 -2.73 6.99
CA GLU A 59 -12.05 -3.06 5.70
C GLU A 59 -12.40 -1.81 4.89
N PHE A 60 -12.92 -0.77 5.54
CA PHE A 60 -13.20 0.50 4.88
C PHE A 60 -11.94 1.12 4.28
N GLU A 61 -10.86 1.22 5.05
CA GLU A 61 -9.60 1.81 4.58
C GLU A 61 -8.95 0.97 3.47
N MET A 62 -8.90 -0.35 3.62
CA MET A 62 -8.39 -1.25 2.58
C MET A 62 -9.21 -1.09 1.29
N GLY A 63 -10.53 -1.04 1.39
CA GLY A 63 -11.41 -0.86 0.22
C GLY A 63 -11.17 0.47 -0.51
N VAL A 64 -10.90 1.56 0.22
CA VAL A 64 -10.56 2.85 -0.40
C VAL A 64 -9.20 2.78 -1.10
N ILE A 65 -8.19 2.19 -0.47
CA ILE A 65 -6.83 2.06 -1.03
C ILE A 65 -6.83 1.19 -2.30
N GLU A 66 -7.61 0.10 -2.30
CA GLU A 66 -7.79 -0.77 -3.47
C GLU A 66 -8.46 -0.01 -4.63
N LYS A 67 -9.59 0.68 -4.36
CA LYS A 67 -10.33 1.42 -5.38
C LYS A 67 -9.53 2.55 -6.01
N THR A 68 -8.63 3.16 -5.26
CA THR A 68 -7.80 4.30 -5.70
C THR A 68 -6.48 3.87 -6.33
N GLY A 69 -6.16 2.58 -6.35
CA GLY A 69 -4.95 2.04 -6.98
C GLY A 69 -3.65 2.29 -6.20
N PHE A 70 -3.74 2.61 -4.90
CA PHE A 70 -2.56 2.91 -4.06
C PHE A 70 -1.95 1.68 -3.39
N VAL A 71 -2.46 0.48 -3.64
CA VAL A 71 -1.96 -0.78 -3.04
C VAL A 71 -0.44 -0.93 -3.20
N SER A 72 0.09 -0.65 -4.39
CA SER A 72 1.54 -0.79 -4.63
C SER A 72 2.37 0.21 -3.83
N TYR A 73 1.87 1.43 -3.66
CA TYR A 73 2.54 2.43 -2.82
C TYR A 73 2.65 1.95 -1.37
N PHE A 74 1.56 1.44 -0.79
CA PHE A 74 1.57 0.91 0.57
C PHE A 74 2.52 -0.29 0.73
N LEU A 75 2.55 -1.21 -0.24
CA LEU A 75 3.45 -2.37 -0.20
C LEU A 75 4.92 -1.96 -0.30
N ILE A 76 5.27 -1.01 -1.17
CA ILE A 76 6.64 -0.49 -1.29
C ILE A 76 7.08 0.17 0.02
N VAL A 77 6.23 1.03 0.59
CA VAL A 77 6.53 1.72 1.86
C VAL A 77 6.69 0.74 3.01
N TRP A 78 5.79 -0.23 3.10
CA TRP A 78 5.87 -1.29 4.09
C TRP A 78 7.17 -2.10 3.98
N ASP A 79 7.58 -2.48 2.77
CA ASP A 79 8.75 -3.35 2.53
C ASP A 79 10.05 -2.72 3.03
N PHE A 80 10.33 -1.46 2.65
CA PHE A 80 11.56 -0.82 3.09
C PHE A 80 11.55 -0.49 4.60
N ILE A 81 10.39 -0.18 5.19
CA ILE A 81 10.26 0.03 6.63
C ILE A 81 10.51 -1.28 7.38
N ASP A 82 9.92 -2.38 6.93
CA ASP A 82 10.10 -3.71 7.52
C ASP A 82 11.56 -4.17 7.40
N HIS A 83 12.18 -3.96 6.24
CA HIS A 83 13.60 -4.22 6.02
C HIS A 83 14.49 -3.43 6.99
N ALA A 84 14.26 -2.12 7.10
CA ALA A 84 15.01 -1.25 8.00
C ALA A 84 14.91 -1.74 9.46
N LYS A 85 13.70 -2.03 9.94
CA LYS A 85 13.47 -2.57 11.29
C LYS A 85 14.21 -3.89 11.52
N LYS A 86 14.17 -4.82 10.56
CA LYS A 86 14.88 -6.11 10.65
C LYS A 86 16.40 -5.97 10.70
N ARG A 87 16.94 -4.88 10.14
CA ARG A 87 18.38 -4.57 10.13
C ARG A 87 18.82 -3.66 11.28
N GLY A 88 17.90 -3.28 12.17
CA GLY A 88 18.19 -2.34 13.25
C GLY A 88 18.44 -0.91 12.76
N ILE A 89 18.00 -0.57 11.55
CA ILE A 89 18.04 0.79 11.01
C ILE A 89 16.83 1.55 11.57
N PRO A 90 17.05 2.67 12.29
CA PRO A 90 15.95 3.44 12.87
C PRO A 90 14.98 3.97 11.81
N VAL A 91 13.70 3.85 12.10
CA VAL A 91 12.59 4.44 11.34
C VAL A 91 11.67 5.15 12.34
N GLY A 92 11.14 6.30 11.94
CA GLY A 92 10.28 7.14 12.79
C GLY A 92 8.94 6.52 13.14
#